data_AF-A0A399G9Q8-F1
#
_entry.id   AF-A0A399G9Q8-F1
#
_cell.length_a   1.000
_cell.length_b   1.000
_cell.length_c   1.000
_cell.angle_alpha   90.00
_cell.angle_beta   90.00
_cell.angle_gamma   90.00
#
_symmetry.space_group_name_H-M   'P 1'
#
loop_
_entity.id
_entity.type
_entity.pdbx_description
1 polymer ?
#
loop_
_entity_poly.entity_id
_entity_poly.type
_entity_poly.pdbx_seq_one_letter_code
_entity_poly.pdbx_strand_id
1 'polypeptide(L)'
;MSNNPCDNNDPLGRSLTLGNPGDTPDPRMIYNGRRVVVEAYIENLKNKIPEIKSTLTELNDTISQMASDPTIPPVVVARLRTEVSRLLKRTVTQQDMLENLEEQYKELVNEENEEVK
;
A
#
# COMPACT_ATOMS: atom_id res chain seq x y z
N MET A 1 13.22 15.61 -49.09
CA MET A 1 13.97 16.56 -48.25
C MET A 1 13.28 16.66 -46.91
N SER A 2 14.05 16.51 -45.82
CA SER A 2 13.77 16.71 -44.38
C SER A 2 12.42 16.26 -43.81
N ASN A 3 12.33 15.23 -42.97
CA ASN A 3 12.78 15.10 -41.56
C ASN A 3 12.29 16.22 -40.65
N ASN A 4 11.36 15.88 -39.76
CA ASN A 4 11.56 16.13 -38.33
C ASN A 4 10.84 15.05 -37.49
N PRO A 5 11.58 14.20 -36.76
CA PRO A 5 11.04 13.35 -35.71
C PRO A 5 11.03 14.14 -34.41
N CYS A 6 9.87 14.39 -33.82
CA CYS A 6 9.83 14.79 -32.41
C CYS A 6 9.89 13.51 -31.58
N ASP A 7 11.10 13.30 -31.08
CA ASP A 7 11.56 12.40 -30.03
C ASP A 7 10.51 11.73 -29.14
N ASN A 8 10.67 10.40 -29.12
CA ASN A 8 10.32 9.52 -28.02
C ASN A 8 10.88 10.03 -26.69
N ASN A 9 10.06 9.99 -25.64
CA ASN A 9 10.51 9.71 -24.28
C ASN A 9 9.34 9.17 -23.44
N ASP A 10 8.89 7.95 -23.75
CA ASP A 10 8.19 7.11 -22.78
C ASP A 10 9.13 5.95 -22.41
N PRO A 11 9.71 5.94 -21.20
CA PRO A 11 10.72 4.96 -20.78
C PRO A 11 10.18 3.54 -20.62
N LEU A 12 8.87 3.30 -20.82
CA LEU A 12 8.28 1.97 -20.66
C LEU A 12 7.84 1.31 -21.97
N GLY A 13 7.86 2.00 -23.12
CA GLY A 13 7.58 1.39 -24.43
C GLY A 13 6.24 0.65 -24.54
N ARG A 14 5.33 0.82 -23.57
CA ARG A 14 4.00 0.19 -23.57
C ARG A 14 3.03 1.20 -24.14
N SER A 15 2.96 1.22 -25.46
CA SER A 15 1.84 1.86 -26.15
C SER A 15 0.55 1.26 -25.59
N LEU A 16 -0.15 2.04 -24.76
CA LEU A 16 -1.55 1.82 -24.46
C LEU A 16 -2.34 2.15 -25.72
N THR A 17 -2.22 1.32 -26.76
CA THR A 17 -3.22 1.33 -27.82
C THR A 17 -4.51 0.82 -27.18
N LEU A 18 -5.27 1.74 -26.57
CA LEU A 18 -6.70 1.58 -26.52
C LEU A 18 -7.13 1.28 -27.96
N GLY A 19 -7.61 0.06 -28.19
CA GLY A 19 -8.25 -0.31 -29.45
C GLY A 19 -9.33 0.70 -29.82
N ASN A 20 -9.80 0.65 -31.06
CA ASN A 20 -10.78 1.60 -31.57
C ASN A 20 -11.97 1.71 -30.61
N PRO A 21 -12.57 2.91 -30.43
CA PRO A 21 -13.73 3.08 -29.57
C PRO A 21 -14.88 2.20 -30.08
N GLY A 22 -15.10 1.06 -29.42
CA GLY A 22 -15.99 -0.01 -29.87
C GLY A 22 -15.46 -1.41 -29.60
N ASP A 23 -14.14 -1.58 -29.45
CA ASP A 23 -13.53 -2.86 -29.11
C ASP A 23 -13.60 -3.12 -27.60
N THR A 24 -14.29 -4.20 -27.21
CA THR A 24 -14.25 -4.70 -25.83
C THR A 24 -12.79 -5.05 -25.49
N PRO A 25 -12.21 -4.48 -24.43
CA PRO A 25 -10.83 -4.78 -24.06
C PRO A 25 -10.68 -6.28 -23.81
N ASP A 26 -9.56 -6.86 -24.26
CA ASP A 26 -9.22 -8.25 -23.98
C ASP A 26 -9.29 -8.48 -22.46
N PRO A 27 -10.04 -9.50 -21.97
CA PRO A 27 -10.11 -9.84 -20.56
C PRO A 27 -8.74 -9.96 -19.88
N ARG A 28 -7.71 -10.41 -20.61
CA ARG A 28 -6.31 -10.49 -20.13
C ARG A 28 -5.70 -9.12 -19.87
N MET A 29 -6.01 -8.11 -20.70
CA MET A 29 -5.56 -6.73 -20.45
C MET A 29 -6.19 -6.15 -19.20
N ILE A 30 -7.50 -6.39 -19.00
CA ILE A 30 -8.22 -5.93 -17.80
C ILE A 30 -7.64 -6.61 -16.55
N TYR A 31 -7.38 -7.91 -16.62
CA TYR A 31 -6.79 -8.68 -15.53
C TYR A 31 -5.39 -8.18 -15.17
N ASN A 32 -4.51 -8.02 -16.15
CA ASN A 32 -3.16 -7.49 -15.94
C ASN A 32 -3.16 -6.06 -15.36
N GLY A 33 -4.08 -5.21 -15.82
CA GLY A 33 -4.25 -3.87 -15.25
C GLY A 33 -4.66 -3.91 -13.77
N ARG A 34 -5.62 -4.76 -13.41
CA ARG A 34 -6.04 -4.94 -12.01
C ARG A 34 -4.93 -5.49 -11.14
N ARG A 35 -4.16 -6.46 -11.66
CA ARG A 35 -3.02 -7.06 -10.98
C ARG A 35 -1.96 -6.02 -10.59
N VAL A 36 -1.56 -5.16 -11.54
CA VAL A 36 -0.61 -4.07 -11.28
C VAL A 36 -1.12 -3.09 -10.21
N VAL A 37 -2.42 -2.78 -10.21
CA VAL A 37 -3.02 -1.89 -9.21
C VAL A 37 -2.99 -2.50 -7.81
N VAL A 38 -3.30 -3.79 -7.69
CA VAL A 38 -3.25 -4.51 -6.40
C VAL A 38 -1.82 -4.60 -5.88
N GLU A 39 -0.86 -4.91 -6.75
CA GLU A 39 0.57 -4.97 -6.39
C GLU A 39 1.09 -3.62 -5.88
N ALA A 40 0.77 -2.52 -6.58
CA ALA A 40 1.12 -1.18 -6.14
C ALA A 40 0.46 -0.81 -4.79
N TYR A 41 -0.77 -1.27 -4.57
CA TYR A 41 -1.47 -1.04 -3.30
C TYR A 41 -0.82 -1.80 -2.14
N ILE A 42 -0.46 -3.07 -2.35
CA ILE A 42 0.29 -3.90 -1.39
C ILE A 42 1.61 -3.22 -1.02
N GLU A 43 2.41 -2.82 -2.01
CA GLU A 43 3.70 -2.16 -1.77
C GLU A 43 3.54 -0.83 -1.01
N ASN A 44 2.52 -0.04 -1.33
CA ASN A 44 2.22 1.17 -0.57
C ASN A 44 1.84 0.87 0.90
N LEU A 45 1.07 -0.20 1.16
CA LEU A 45 0.73 -0.61 2.53
C LEU A 45 1.96 -1.11 3.31
N LYS A 46 2.85 -1.87 2.65
CA LYS A 46 4.11 -2.36 3.25
C LYS A 46 5.03 -1.24 3.72
N ASN A 47 4.97 -0.09 3.06
CA ASN A 47 5.73 1.08 3.49
C ASN A 47 5.03 1.85 4.62
N LYS A 48 3.71 2.05 4.50
CA LYS A 48 2.95 2.87 5.46
C LYS A 48 2.75 2.21 6.83
N ILE A 49 2.55 0.90 6.89
CA ILE A 49 2.29 0.22 8.17
C ILE A 49 3.50 0.32 9.12
N PRO A 50 4.75 0.04 8.68
CA PRO A 50 5.94 0.25 9.50
C PRO A 50 6.14 1.71 9.93
N GLU A 51 5.88 2.67 9.04
CA GLU A 51 5.95 4.11 9.36
C GLU A 51 4.99 4.45 10.51
N ILE A 52 3.73 4.02 10.41
CA ILE A 52 2.73 4.22 11.47
C ILE A 52 3.16 3.54 12.78
N LYS A 53 3.69 2.31 12.72
CA LYS A 53 4.21 1.62 13.92
C LYS A 53 5.34 2.40 14.59
N SER A 54 6.26 2.98 13.80
CA SER A 54 7.34 3.83 14.32
C SER A 54 6.78 5.06 15.03
N THR A 55 5.92 5.81 14.36
CA THR A 55 5.31 7.02 14.95
C THR A 55 4.53 6.71 16.23
N LEU A 56 3.79 5.60 16.28
CA LEU A 56 3.07 5.20 17.50
C LEU A 56 4.03 4.81 18.64
N THR A 57 5.18 4.25 18.33
CA THR A 57 6.23 3.93 19.31
C THR A 57 6.82 5.22 19.89
N GLU A 58 7.18 6.18 19.04
CA GLU A 58 7.70 7.49 19.45
C GLU A 58 6.68 8.29 20.29
N LEU A 59 5.39 8.22 19.91
CA LEU A 59 4.32 8.80 20.72
C LEU A 59 4.22 8.14 22.09
N ASN A 60 4.36 6.82 22.17
CA ASN A 60 4.33 6.10 23.44
C ASN A 60 5.50 6.50 24.36
N ASP A 61 6.69 6.72 23.79
CA ASP A 61 7.85 7.22 24.52
C ASP A 61 7.62 8.65 25.02
N THR A 62 7.07 9.51 24.17
CA THR A 62 6.69 10.89 24.54
C THR A 62 5.69 10.89 25.69
N ILE A 63 4.67 10.04 25.64
CA ILE A 63 3.68 9.90 26.72
C ILE A 63 4.34 9.40 28.01
N SER A 64 5.36 8.55 27.91
CA SER A 64 6.12 8.08 29.07
C SER A 64 6.97 9.18 29.71
N GLN A 65 7.52 10.10 28.90
CA GLN A 65 8.18 11.30 29.39
C GLN A 65 7.16 12.25 30.06
N MET A 66 6.01 12.48 29.44
CA MET A 66 4.91 13.28 30.03
C MET A 66 4.43 12.72 31.37
N ALA A 67 4.42 11.39 31.53
CA ALA A 67 4.04 10.74 32.78
C ALA A 67 5.01 11.05 33.95
N SER A 68 6.23 11.48 33.64
CA SER A 68 7.24 11.87 34.63
C SER A 68 7.16 13.36 34.98
N ASP A 69 6.39 14.15 34.24
CA ASP A 69 6.19 15.58 34.48
C ASP A 69 4.99 15.81 35.44
N PRO A 70 5.21 16.33 36.66
CA PRO A 70 4.15 16.55 37.64
C PRO A 70 3.15 17.66 37.25
N THR A 71 3.48 18.50 36.26
CA THR A 71 2.58 19.54 35.75
C THR A 71 1.51 18.99 34.81
N ILE A 72 1.74 17.78 34.27
CA ILE A 72 0.79 17.12 33.37
C ILE A 72 -0.23 16.31 34.19
N PRO A 73 -1.55 16.56 34.01
CA PRO A 73 -2.56 15.80 34.73
C PRO A 73 -2.51 14.30 34.37
N PRO A 74 -2.54 13.39 35.37
CA PRO A 74 -2.48 11.94 35.12
C PRO A 74 -3.60 11.41 34.20
N VAL A 75 -4.78 12.06 34.24
CA VAL A 75 -5.91 11.72 33.36
C VAL A 75 -5.60 11.95 31.88
N VAL A 76 -4.79 12.96 31.55
CA VAL A 76 -4.39 13.24 30.16
C VAL A 76 -3.46 12.14 29.67
N VAL A 77 -2.45 11.79 30.48
CA VAL A 77 -1.52 10.69 30.17
C VAL A 77 -2.26 9.38 29.98
N ALA A 78 -3.21 9.05 30.87
CA ALA A 78 -4.00 7.83 30.79
C ALA A 78 -4.82 7.76 29.48
N ARG A 79 -5.50 8.86 29.10
CA ARG A 79 -6.26 8.94 27.84
C ARG A 79 -5.37 8.75 26.63
N LEU A 80 -4.22 9.42 26.59
CA LEU A 80 -3.28 9.30 25.47
C LEU A 80 -2.73 7.87 25.35
N ARG A 81 -2.39 7.21 26.47
CA ARG A 81 -1.97 5.80 26.48
C ARG A 81 -3.05 4.88 25.92
N THR A 82 -4.32 5.09 26.30
CA THR A 82 -5.43 4.31 25.78
C THR A 82 -5.56 4.46 24.27
N GLU A 83 -5.49 5.70 23.76
CA GLU A 83 -5.60 5.96 22.32
C GLU A 83 -4.42 5.37 21.53
N VAL A 84 -3.18 5.56 21.99
CA VAL A 84 -2.01 4.96 21.32
C VAL A 84 -2.10 3.43 21.32
N SER A 85 -2.51 2.82 22.44
CA SER A 85 -2.72 1.36 22.51
C SER A 85 -3.80 0.88 21.54
N ARG A 86 -4.89 1.65 21.38
CA ARG A 86 -5.96 1.35 20.43
C ARG A 86 -5.46 1.43 18.98
N LEU A 87 -4.68 2.47 18.66
CA LEU A 87 -4.10 2.64 17.34
C LEU A 87 -3.09 1.52 17.03
N LEU A 88 -2.22 1.16 17.98
CA LEU A 88 -1.28 0.04 17.81
C LEU A 88 -2.00 -1.26 17.47
N LYS A 89 -3.06 -1.60 18.21
CA LYS A 89 -3.88 -2.80 17.92
C LYS A 89 -4.45 -2.75 16.50
N ARG A 90 -4.98 -1.61 16.08
CA ARG A 90 -5.51 -1.44 14.72
C ARG A 90 -4.42 -1.62 13.66
N THR A 91 -3.23 -1.08 13.90
CA THR A 91 -2.09 -1.21 12.98
C THR A 91 -1.59 -2.65 12.90
N VAL A 92 -1.66 -3.43 13.99
CA VAL A 92 -1.41 -4.88 13.95
C VAL A 92 -2.47 -5.58 13.10
N THR A 93 -3.75 -5.32 13.30
CA THR A 93 -4.79 -5.91 12.44
C THR A 93 -4.61 -5.55 10.96
N GLN A 94 -4.18 -4.32 10.65
CA GLN A 94 -3.88 -3.91 9.28
C GLN A 94 -2.68 -4.68 8.70
N GLN A 95 -1.68 -5.02 9.53
CA GLN A 95 -0.56 -5.86 9.12
C GLN A 95 -1.05 -7.27 8.76
N ASP A 96 -1.88 -7.88 9.62
CA ASP A 96 -2.42 -9.23 9.37
C ASP A 96 -3.26 -9.26 8.08
N MET A 97 -4.08 -8.22 7.85
CA MET A 97 -4.85 -8.06 6.62
C MET A 97 -3.97 -7.91 5.37
N LEU A 98 -2.84 -7.22 5.49
CA LEU A 98 -1.87 -7.08 4.42
C LEU A 98 -1.21 -8.43 4.09
N GLU A 99 -0.81 -9.20 5.09
CA GLU A 99 -0.20 -10.53 4.90
C GLU A 99 -1.17 -11.48 4.19
N ASN A 100 -2.44 -11.49 4.60
CA ASN A 100 -3.49 -12.25 3.92
C ASN A 100 -3.74 -11.77 2.47
N LEU A 101 -3.67 -10.46 2.22
CA LEU A 101 -3.78 -9.92 0.86
C LEU A 101 -2.58 -10.33 -0.01
N GLU A 102 -1.37 -10.33 0.54
CA GLU A 102 -0.17 -10.80 -0.15
C GLU A 102 -0.26 -12.30 -0.51
N GLU A 103 -0.82 -13.11 0.38
CA GLU A 103 -1.03 -14.55 0.14
C GLU A 103 -2.03 -14.78 -1.00
N GLN A 104 -3.22 -14.15 -0.93
CA GLN A 104 -4.21 -14.24 -2.00
C GLN A 104 -3.69 -13.73 -3.34
N TYR A 105 -2.90 -12.65 -3.34
CA TYR A 105 -2.27 -12.15 -4.56
C TYR A 105 -1.29 -13.16 -5.18
N LYS A 106 -0.48 -13.83 -4.35
CA LYS A 106 0.44 -14.88 -4.81
C LYS A 106 -0.31 -16.08 -5.39
N GLU A 107 -1.38 -16.52 -4.75
CA GLU A 107 -2.22 -17.62 -5.25
C GLU A 107 -2.78 -17.29 -6.64
N LEU A 108 -3.40 -16.12 -6.83
CA LEU A 108 -3.92 -15.67 -8.12
C LEU A 108 -2.86 -15.61 -9.23
N VAL A 109 -1.64 -15.16 -8.90
CA VAL A 109 -0.53 -15.11 -9.85
C VAL A 109 -0.02 -16.50 -10.20
N ASN A 110 -0.02 -17.43 -9.24
CA ASN A 110 0.43 -18.80 -9.47
C ASN A 110 -0.58 -19.61 -10.30
N GLU A 111 -1.88 -19.49 -10.01
CA GLU A 111 -2.95 -20.13 -10.79
C GLU A 111 -2.90 -19.70 -12.26
N GLU A 112 -2.71 -18.40 -12.54
CA GLU A 112 -2.54 -17.89 -13.91
C GLU A 112 -1.33 -18.53 -14.62
N ASN A 113 -0.20 -18.71 -13.92
CA ASN A 113 0.99 -19.32 -14.51
C ASN A 113 0.84 -20.82 -14.77
N GLU A 114 -0.08 -21.51 -14.08
CA GLU A 114 -0.38 -22.92 -14.33
C GLU A 114 -1.40 -23.11 -15.47
N GLU A 115 -2.38 -22.22 -15.62
CA GLU A 115 -3.32 -22.26 -16.76
C GLU A 115 -2.69 -21.89 -18.11
N VAL A 116 -1.52 -21.26 -18.10
CA VAL A 116 -0.78 -20.82 -19.30
C VAL A 116 0.25 -21.87 -19.78
N LYS A 117 0.44 -23.00 -19.06
CA LYS A 117 1.31 -24.12 -19.47
C LYS A 117 0.58 -25.18 -20.30
#